data_AF-A0A356UCE0-F1
#
_entry.id   AF-A0A356UCE0-F1
#
_cell.length_a   1.000
_cell.length_b   1.000
_cell.length_c   1.000
_cell.angle_alpha   90.00
_cell.angle_beta   90.00
_cell.angle_gamma   90.00
#
_symmetry.space_group_name_H-M   'P 1'
#
loop_
_entity.id
_entity.type
_entity.pdbx_description
1 polymer ?
#
loop_
_entity_poly.entity_id
_entity_poly.type
_entity_poly.pdbx_seq_one_letter_code
_entity_poly.pdbx_strand_id
1 'polypeptide(L)' 'MPIIHNLKEREQYQIWRKRNRVRLVDVAKYCGCAISTISQWENNQTNMSDELIEYYNEFIEKFEKGEIAR' A
#
# COMPACT_ATOMS: atom_id res chain seq x y z
N MET A 1 -0.93 13.69 2.69
CA MET A 1 -1.35 13.69 4.11
C MET A 1 -0.15 13.98 5.02
N PRO A 2 -0.29 14.66 6.17
CA PRO A 2 0.75 14.64 7.19
C PRO A 2 0.75 13.25 7.86
N ILE A 3 1.92 12.62 7.90
CA ILE A 3 2.09 11.28 8.49
C ILE A 3 1.81 11.37 10.01
N ILE A 4 0.72 10.74 10.46
CA ILE A 4 0.32 10.69 11.86
C ILE A 4 1.37 9.89 12.65
N HIS A 5 2.09 10.58 13.53
CA HIS A 5 3.31 10.17 14.24
C HIS A 5 3.18 9.05 15.30
N ASN A 6 2.13 8.21 15.27
CA ASN A 6 1.89 7.24 16.36
C ASN A 6 1.33 5.86 15.94
N LEU A 7 1.44 5.47 14.67
CA LEU A 7 1.18 4.11 14.18
C LEU A 7 2.41 3.62 13.40
N LYS A 8 2.68 2.30 13.41
CA LYS A 8 3.83 1.75 12.66
C LYS A 8 3.68 2.11 11.18
N GLU A 9 4.79 2.44 10.50
CA GLU A 9 4.77 2.90 9.11
C GLU A 9 3.94 2.01 8.18
N ARG A 10 4.00 0.67 8.36
CA ARG A 10 3.24 -0.31 7.55
C ARG A 10 1.73 -0.28 7.77
N GLU A 11 1.28 0.03 8.99
CA GLU A 11 -0.15 0.10 9.31
C GLU A 11 -0.83 1.29 8.60
N GLN A 12 -0.06 2.36 8.32
CA GLN A 12 -0.55 3.52 7.58
C GLN A 12 -0.98 3.14 6.15
N TYR A 13 -0.26 2.23 5.49
CA TYR A 13 -0.63 1.75 4.15
C TYR A 13 -1.98 1.05 4.17
N GLN A 14 -2.21 0.17 5.16
CA GLN A 14 -3.49 -0.51 5.33
C GLN A 14 -4.63 0.49 5.60
N ILE A 15 -4.39 1.46 6.50
CA ILE A 15 -5.38 2.49 6.84
C ILE A 15 -5.72 3.35 5.63
N TRP A 16 -4.70 3.83 4.90
CA TRP A 16 -4.88 4.59 3.67
C TRP A 16 -5.71 3.81 2.66
N ARG A 17 -5.36 2.54 2.42
CA ARG A 17 -6.04 1.67 1.45
C ARG A 17 -7.52 1.48 1.80
N LYS A 18 -7.81 1.19 3.08
CA LYS A 18 -9.18 1.02 3.58
C LYS A 18 -9.99 2.32 3.48
N ARG A 19 -9.40 3.48 3.84
CA ARG A 19 -10.07 4.79 3.74
C ARG A 19 -10.39 5.18 2.31
N ASN A 20 -9.49 4.90 1.37
CA ASN A 20 -9.66 5.19 -0.04
C ASN A 20 -10.44 4.12 -0.82
N ARG A 21 -10.90 3.05 -0.15
CA ARG A 21 -11.59 1.90 -0.75
C ARG A 21 -10.81 1.23 -1.88
N VAL A 22 -9.48 1.26 -1.78
CA VAL A 22 -8.59 0.54 -2.70
C VAL A 22 -8.58 -0.93 -2.29
N ARG A 23 -8.72 -1.86 -3.26
CA ARG A 23 -8.66 -3.28 -2.93
C ARG A 23 -7.20 -3.72 -2.90
N LEU A 24 -6.92 -4.70 -2.05
CA LEU A 24 -5.61 -5.34 -1.94
C LEU A 24 -5.10 -5.88 -3.29
N VAL A 25 -6.03 -6.39 -4.13
CA VAL A 25 -5.72 -6.89 -5.48
C VAL A 25 -5.22 -5.80 -6.43
N ASP A 26 -5.67 -4.56 -6.28
CA ASP A 26 -5.28 -3.47 -7.19
C ASP A 26 -3.83 -3.05 -6.90
N VAL A 27 -3.47 -2.94 -5.62
CA VAL A 27 -2.09 -2.71 -5.18
C VAL A 27 -1.18 -3.85 -5.62
N ALA A 28 -1.57 -5.10 -5.35
CA ALA A 28 -0.75 -6.27 -5.69
C ALA A 28 -0.51 -6.39 -7.20
N LYS A 29 -1.52 -6.09 -8.02
CA LYS A 29 -1.39 -6.03 -9.48
C LYS A 29 -0.41 -4.95 -9.92
N TYR A 30 -0.48 -3.77 -9.34
CA TYR A 30 0.43 -2.67 -9.67
C TYR A 30 1.88 -3.00 -9.27
N CYS A 31 2.08 -3.49 -8.06
CA CYS A 31 3.39 -3.89 -7.55
C CYS A 31 3.94 -5.17 -8.20
N GLY A 32 3.15 -5.89 -9.01
CA GLY A 32 3.58 -7.13 -9.65
C GLY A 32 3.83 -8.30 -8.68
N CYS A 33 3.09 -8.36 -7.57
CA CYS A 33 3.28 -9.41 -6.54
C CYS A 33 1.95 -10.09 -6.15
N ALA A 34 2.05 -11.11 -5.28
CA ALA A 34 0.87 -11.80 -4.78
C ALA A 34 0.10 -10.93 -3.77
N ILE A 35 -1.23 -11.07 -3.75
CA ILE A 35 -2.10 -10.37 -2.79
C ILE A 35 -1.71 -10.70 -1.33
N SER A 36 -1.32 -11.95 -1.08
CA SER A 36 -0.83 -12.40 0.23
C SER A 36 0.43 -11.67 0.67
N THR A 37 1.31 -11.30 -0.26
CA THR A 37 2.54 -10.54 0.05
C THR A 37 2.20 -9.17 0.62
N ILE A 38 1.32 -8.41 -0.05
CA ILE A 38 0.86 -7.10 0.45
C ILE A 38 0.14 -7.27 1.79
N SER A 39 -0.77 -8.25 1.89
CA SER A 39 -1.57 -8.48 3.09
C SER A 39 -0.70 -8.85 4.30
N GLN A 40 0.26 -9.75 4.15
CA GLN A 40 1.16 -10.14 5.24
C GLN A 40 2.07 -8.98 5.65
N TRP A 41 2.57 -8.21 4.69
CA TRP A 41 3.45 -7.07 4.98
C TRP A 41 2.71 -5.94 5.72
N GLU A 42 1.50 -5.57 5.28
CA GLU A 42 0.63 -4.60 5.97
C GLU A 42 0.35 -4.99 7.43
N ASN A 43 0.26 -6.29 7.72
CA ASN A 43 0.00 -6.82 9.06
C ASN A 43 1.29 -7.18 9.83
N ASN A 44 2.46 -6.71 9.39
CA ASN A 44 3.76 -6.99 10.00
C ASN A 44 4.11 -8.50 10.12
N GLN A 45 3.55 -9.35 9.27
CA GLN A 45 3.80 -10.80 9.27
C GLN A 45 5.01 -11.19 8.42
N THR A 46 5.38 -10.36 7.44
CA THR A 46 6.55 -10.58 6.59
C THR A 46 7.21 -9.26 6.21
N ASN A 47 8.45 -9.35 5.74
CA ASN A 47 9.13 -8.25 5.06
C ASN A 47 8.88 -8.32 3.56
N MET A 48 9.06 -7.18 2.91
CA MET A 48 8.91 -6.97 1.48
C MET A 48 10.19 -6.28 1.00
N SER A 49 10.59 -6.49 -0.25
CA SER A 49 11.74 -5.80 -0.84
C SER A 49 11.48 -4.29 -0.92
N ASP A 50 12.55 -3.50 -0.87
CA ASP A 50 12.46 -2.04 -0.97
C ASP A 50 11.81 -1.60 -2.28
N GLU A 51 12.10 -2.29 -3.40
CA GLU A 51 11.48 -2.07 -4.71
C GLU A 51 9.94 -2.18 -4.68
N LEU A 52 9.40 -3.19 -3.99
CA LEU A 52 7.94 -3.36 -3.88
C LEU A 52 7.32 -2.28 -2.99
N ILE A 53 8.05 -1.81 -1.97
CA ILE A 53 7.63 -0.68 -1.13
C ILE A 53 7.60 0.61 -1.96
N GLU A 54 8.60 0.84 -2.81
CA GLU A 54 8.62 1.96 -3.76
C GLU A 54 7.43 1.92 -4.72
N TYR A 55 7.11 0.74 -5.30
CA TYR A 55 5.93 0.60 -6.15
C TYR A 55 4.61 0.85 -5.41
N TYR A 56 4.51 0.47 -4.14
CA TYR A 56 3.33 0.80 -3.34
C TYR A 56 3.24 2.32 -3.10
N ASN A 57 4.35 2.98 -2.77
CA ASN A 57 4.38 4.44 -2.65
C ASN A 57 3.98 5.15 -3.95
N GLU A 58 4.49 4.68 -5.08
CA GLU A 58 4.14 5.22 -6.40
C GLU A 58 2.64 4.98 -6.71
N PHE A 59 2.09 3.82 -6.37
CA PHE A 59 0.66 3.55 -6.50
C PHE A 59 -0.17 4.57 -5.71
N ILE A 60 0.22 4.84 -4.46
CA ILE A 60 -0.46 5.82 -3.60
C ILE A 60 -0.41 7.20 -4.24
N GLU A 61 0.77 7.64 -4.68
CA GLU A 61 0.96 8.94 -5.31
C GLU A 61 0.08 9.10 -6.56
N LYS A 62 0.09 8.11 -7.46
CA LYS A 62 -0.71 8.13 -8.70
C LYS A 62 -2.21 8.07 -8.41
N PHE A 63 -2.63 7.32 -7.39
CA PHE A 63 -4.02 7.30 -6.95
C PHE A 63 -4.47 8.67 -6.41
N GLU A 64 -3.64 9.32 -5.59
CA GLU A 64 -3.93 10.66 -5.05
C GLU A 64 -3.96 11.74 -6.14
N LYS A 65 -3.19 11.58 -7.22
CA LYS A 65 -3.25 12.43 -8.43
C LYS A 65 -4.45 12.11 -9.34
N GLY A 66 -5.19 11.03 -9.09
CA GLY A 66 -6.32 10.59 -9.92
C GLY A 66 -5.91 9.90 -11.22
N GLU A 67 -4.66 9.47 -11.35
CA GLU A 67 -4.15 8.75 -12.53
C GLU A 67 -4.55 7.27 -12.52
N ILE A 68 -4.86 6.73 -11.33
CA ILE A 68 -5.29 5.34 -11.13
C ILE A 68 -6.70 5.34 -10.53
N ALA A 69 -7.59 4.55 -11.12
CA ALA A 69 -8.93 4.31 -10.60
C ALA A 69 -8.99 3.03 -9.75
N ARG A 70 -10.00 3.00 -8.86
CA ARG A 70 -10.34 1.87 -7.97
C ARG A 70 -10.99 0.68 -8.70
#